data_AF-A0A2G7GK98-F1
#
_entry.id   AF-A0A2G7GK98-F1
#
_cell.length_a   1.000
_cell.length_b   1.000
_cell.length_c   1.000
_cell.angle_alpha   90.00
_cell.angle_beta   90.00
_cell.angle_gamma   90.00
#
_symmetry.space_group_name_H-M   'P 1'
#
loop_
_entity.id
_entity.type
_entity.pdbx_description
1 polymer ?
#
loop_
_entity_poly.entity_id
_entity_poly.type
_entity_poly.pdbx_seq_one_letter_code
_entity_poly.pdbx_strand_id
1 'polypeptide(L)'
;MHGKISQSELSRQTGITQKQLSALEAGKTKGITFDILIKLCTFFSCTPNDLLKLEADSPTVEELKKADEIIARGLKRAMEAQPRHFSDIWAEFDAVRSRIANNASVSDE
;
A
#
# COMPACT_ATOMS: atom_id res chain seq x y z
N MET A 1 -18.30 19.77 1.07
CA MET A 1 -19.60 19.18 1.46
C MET A 1 -20.25 18.63 0.21
N HIS A 2 -20.19 17.33 -0.03
CA HIS A 2 -21.09 16.71 -1.01
C HIS A 2 -22.46 16.63 -0.34
N GLY A 3 -23.46 17.32 -0.91
CA GLY A 3 -24.84 17.24 -0.42
C GLY A 3 -25.33 15.80 -0.43
N LYS A 4 -26.27 15.45 0.46
CA LYS A 4 -26.96 14.15 0.39
C LYS A 4 -27.71 14.07 -0.95
N ILE A 5 -27.26 13.20 -1.84
CA ILE A 5 -27.98 12.88 -3.08
C ILE A 5 -28.85 11.64 -2.86
N SER A 6 -30.08 11.64 -3.39
CA SER A 6 -30.93 10.45 -3.36
C SER A 6 -30.52 9.46 -4.46
N GLN A 7 -30.73 8.17 -4.22
CA GLN A 7 -30.53 7.14 -5.25
C GLN A 7 -31.40 7.38 -6.50
N SER A 8 -32.58 7.99 -6.33
CA SER A 8 -33.46 8.34 -7.44
C SER A 8 -32.86 9.41 -8.34
N GLU A 9 -32.25 10.44 -7.76
CA GLU A 9 -31.57 11.50 -8.48
C GLU A 9 -30.30 10.95 -9.17
N LEU A 10 -29.50 10.19 -8.43
CA LEU A 10 -28.30 9.55 -8.96
C LEU A 10 -28.63 8.61 -10.13
N SER A 11 -29.72 7.84 -10.03
CA SER A 11 -30.20 6.97 -11.10
C SER A 11 -30.57 7.76 -12.36
N ARG A 12 -31.28 8.89 -12.20
CA ARG A 12 -31.69 9.74 -13.33
C ARG A 12 -30.49 10.38 -14.03
N GLN A 13 -29.48 10.83 -13.27
CA GLN A 13 -28.32 11.50 -13.84
C GLN A 13 -27.28 10.54 -14.43
N THR A 14 -27.12 9.34 -13.88
CA THR A 14 -26.10 8.37 -14.33
C THR A 14 -26.63 7.30 -15.27
N GLY A 15 -27.95 7.10 -15.32
CA GLY A 15 -28.57 5.97 -16.02
C GLY A 15 -28.36 4.61 -15.34
N ILE A 16 -27.75 4.58 -14.13
CA ILE A 16 -27.62 3.36 -13.34
C ILE A 16 -28.97 3.08 -12.66
N THR A 17 -29.44 1.84 -12.68
CA THR A 17 -30.74 1.52 -12.06
C THR A 17 -30.71 1.70 -10.55
N GLN A 18 -31.80 2.17 -9.94
CA GLN A 18 -31.89 2.28 -8.48
C GLN A 18 -31.61 0.96 -7.76
N LYS A 19 -32.01 -0.18 -8.35
CA LYS A 19 -31.72 -1.51 -7.81
C LYS A 19 -30.22 -1.80 -7.73
N GLN A 20 -29.46 -1.43 -8.76
CA GLN A 20 -27.99 -1.57 -8.75
C GLN A 20 -27.36 -0.61 -7.74
N LEU A 21 -27.77 0.66 -7.70
CA LEU A 21 -27.28 1.63 -6.74
C LEU A 21 -27.52 1.18 -5.30
N SER A 22 -28.72 0.66 -5.00
CA SER A 22 -29.06 0.11 -3.68
C SER A 22 -28.22 -1.11 -3.31
N ALA A 23 -27.95 -2.01 -4.27
CA ALA A 23 -27.09 -3.16 -4.03
C ALA A 23 -25.62 -2.77 -3.82
N LEU A 24 -25.16 -1.69 -4.44
CA LEU A 24 -23.81 -1.14 -4.25
C LEU A 24 -23.68 -0.50 -2.87
N GLU A 25 -24.61 0.38 -2.50
CA GLU A 25 -24.61 1.05 -1.19
C GLU A 25 -24.69 0.07 -0.03
N ALA A 26 -25.47 -1.00 -0.18
CA ALA A 26 -25.60 -2.04 0.84
C ALA A 26 -24.44 -3.06 0.86
N GLY A 27 -23.43 -2.93 -0.01
CA GLY A 27 -22.30 -3.87 -0.11
C GLY A 27 -22.71 -5.29 -0.54
N LYS A 28 -23.90 -5.47 -1.14
CA LYS A 28 -24.43 -6.79 -1.56
C LYS A 28 -23.98 -7.19 -2.96
N THR A 29 -23.27 -6.31 -3.64
CA THR A 29 -22.81 -6.52 -5.02
C THR A 29 -21.48 -7.27 -5.03
N LYS A 30 -21.39 -8.36 -5.80
CA LYS A 30 -20.16 -9.16 -5.93
C LYS A 30 -19.09 -8.51 -6.84
N GLY A 31 -19.48 -7.53 -7.65
CA GLY A 31 -18.59 -6.81 -8.55
C GLY A 31 -19.34 -5.80 -9.42
N ILE A 32 -18.61 -4.83 -9.97
CA ILE A 32 -19.13 -3.79 -10.87
C ILE A 32 -18.47 -3.87 -12.23
N THR A 33 -19.18 -3.39 -13.26
CA THR A 33 -18.59 -3.18 -14.58
C THR A 33 -17.84 -1.85 -14.63
N PHE A 34 -16.86 -1.73 -15.53
CA PHE A 34 -16.15 -0.47 -15.75
C PHE A 34 -17.08 0.67 -16.18
N ASP A 35 -18.12 0.40 -16.96
CA ASP A 35 -19.13 1.40 -17.36
C ASP A 35 -19.79 2.05 -16.12
N ILE A 36 -20.19 1.24 -15.15
CA ILE A 36 -20.79 1.72 -13.89
C ILE A 36 -19.76 2.54 -13.10
N LEU A 37 -18.52 2.05 -13.00
CA LEU A 37 -17.44 2.75 -12.30
C LEU A 37 -17.16 4.13 -12.92
N ILE A 38 -17.05 4.20 -14.25
CA ILE A 38 -16.82 5.45 -15.00
C ILE A 38 -17.98 6.43 -14.79
N LYS A 39 -19.23 5.95 -14.86
CA LYS A 39 -20.42 6.78 -14.60
C LYS A 39 -20.40 7.40 -13.20
N LEU A 40 -20.05 6.62 -12.18
CA LEU A 40 -19.96 7.12 -10.80
C LEU A 40 -18.79 8.10 -10.64
N CYS A 41 -17.60 7.77 -11.14
CA CYS A 41 -16.44 8.66 -11.13
C CYS A 41 -16.74 10.00 -11.83
N THR A 42 -17.40 9.96 -12.99
CA THR A 42 -17.78 11.16 -13.74
C THR A 42 -18.78 12.01 -12.95
N PHE A 43 -19.80 11.36 -12.37
CA PHE A 43 -20.83 12.02 -11.58
C PHE A 43 -20.25 12.71 -10.33
N PHE A 44 -19.40 12.01 -9.58
CA PHE A 44 -18.80 12.53 -8.36
C PHE A 44 -17.53 13.35 -8.60
N SER A 45 -17.10 13.50 -9.86
CA SER A 45 -15.83 14.15 -10.23
C SER A 45 -14.64 13.59 -9.44
N CYS A 46 -14.57 12.27 -9.33
CA CYS A 46 -13.54 11.55 -8.59
C CYS A 46 -12.86 10.48 -9.46
N THR A 47 -11.79 9.89 -8.93
CA THR A 47 -11.04 8.81 -9.57
C THR A 47 -11.46 7.44 -9.01
N PRO A 48 -11.14 6.33 -9.71
CA PRO A 48 -11.42 4.99 -9.19
C PRO A 48 -10.84 4.72 -7.80
N ASN A 49 -9.68 5.31 -7.47
CA ASN A 49 -9.03 5.16 -6.17
C ASN A 49 -9.83 5.83 -5.03
N ASP A 50 -10.72 6.77 -5.35
CA ASP A 50 -11.60 7.41 -4.36
C ASP A 50 -12.83 6.54 -4.03
N LEU A 51 -13.20 5.61 -4.92
CA LEU A 51 -14.35 4.72 -4.75
C LEU A 51 -13.95 3.30 -4.31
N LEU A 52 -12.77 2.84 -4.72
CA LEU A 52 -12.30 1.48 -4.50
C LEU A 52 -11.11 1.48 -3.56
N LYS A 53 -11.20 0.66 -2.52
CA LYS A 53 -10.09 0.35 -1.63
C LYS A 53 -9.86 -1.16 -1.67
N LEU A 54 -8.60 -1.56 -1.81
CA LEU A 54 -8.22 -2.94 -1.53
C LEU A 54 -8.30 -3.12 -0.02
N GLU A 55 -9.25 -3.93 0.44
CA GLU A 55 -9.17 -4.50 1.78
C GLU A 55 -8.07 -5.55 1.74
N ALA A 56 -6.85 -5.14 2.03
CA ALA A 56 -5.87 -6.10 2.53
C ALA A 56 -6.42 -6.65 3.85
N ASP A 57 -6.24 -7.96 4.08
CA ASP A 57 -6.42 -8.51 5.42
C ASP A 57 -5.64 -7.61 6.37
N SER A 58 -6.37 -6.96 7.29
CA SER A 58 -5.69 -6.16 8.30
C SER A 58 -4.83 -7.13 9.10
N PRO A 59 -3.54 -6.82 9.32
CA PRO A 59 -2.67 -7.70 10.08
C PRO A 59 -3.34 -8.00 11.42
N THR A 60 -3.38 -9.28 11.76
CA THR A 60 -3.93 -9.76 13.02
C THR A 60 -3.20 -9.11 14.19
N VAL A 61 -3.84 -9.10 15.35
CA VAL A 61 -3.22 -8.59 16.59
C VAL A 61 -1.87 -9.29 16.85
N GLU A 62 -1.78 -10.59 16.59
CA GLU A 62 -0.54 -11.36 16.71
C GLU A 62 0.53 -10.96 15.68
N GLU A 63 0.17 -10.65 14.43
CA GLU A 63 1.12 -10.17 13.42
C GLU A 63 1.66 -8.78 13.77
N LEU A 64 0.80 -7.89 14.28
CA LEU A 64 1.20 -6.57 14.76
C LEU A 64 2.16 -6.68 15.96
N LYS A 65 1.84 -7.53 16.95
CA LYS A 65 2.75 -7.79 18.09
C LYS A 65 4.12 -8.30 17.63
N LYS A 66 4.17 -9.25 16.68
CA LYS A 66 5.44 -9.74 16.13
C LYS A 66 6.22 -8.64 15.43
N ALA A 67 5.55 -7.76 14.69
CA ALA A 67 6.19 -6.61 14.05
C ALA A 67 6.81 -5.67 15.10
N ASP A 68 6.07 -5.34 16.16
CA ASP A 68 6.54 -4.52 17.27
C ASP A 68 7.77 -5.14 17.95
N GLU A 69 7.76 -6.45 18.19
CA GLU A 69 8.91 -7.17 18.77
C GLU A 69 10.16 -7.14 17.87
N ILE A 70 9.98 -7.22 16.54
CA ILE A 70 11.09 -7.12 15.58
C ILE A 70 11.66 -5.69 15.62
N ILE A 71 10.80 -4.69 15.57
CA ILE A 71 11.19 -3.27 15.58
C ILE A 71 11.91 -2.93 16.89
N ALA A 72 11.36 -3.33 18.04
CA ALA A 72 11.96 -3.09 19.35
C ALA A 72 13.35 -3.72 19.49
N ARG A 73 13.54 -4.95 18.98
CA ARG A 73 14.86 -5.60 18.96
C ARG A 73 15.85 -4.85 18.07
N GLY A 74 15.41 -4.39 16.89
CA GLY A 74 16.24 -3.60 15.99
C GLY A 74 16.67 -2.27 16.61
N LEU A 75 15.71 -1.54 17.20
CA LEU A 75 15.96 -0.28 17.88
C LEU A 75 16.91 -0.44 19.06
N LYS A 76 16.69 -1.44 19.92
CA LYS A 76 17.58 -1.73 21.05
C LYS A 76 19.03 -1.94 20.59
N ARG A 77 19.23 -2.76 19.56
CA ARG A 77 20.56 -2.99 18.98
C ARG A 77 21.19 -1.72 18.42
N ALA A 78 20.41 -0.90 17.73
CA ALA A 78 20.90 0.37 17.18
C ALA A 78 21.27 1.37 18.29
N MET A 79 20.50 1.41 19.37
CA MET A 79 20.75 2.29 20.52
C MET A 79 21.96 1.84 21.35
N GLU A 80 22.18 0.53 21.48
CA GLU A 80 23.32 -0.05 22.21
C GLU A 80 24.60 -0.13 21.36
N ALA A 81 24.50 0.08 20.05
CA ALA A 81 25.65 0.08 19.15
C ALA A 81 26.56 1.27 19.44
N GLN A 82 27.87 1.03 19.47
CA GLN A 82 28.83 2.10 19.60
C GLN A 82 28.81 2.98 18.34
N PRO A 83 28.79 4.32 18.50
CA PRO A 83 28.83 5.22 17.36
C PRO A 83 30.15 4.99 16.61
N ARG A 84 30.04 4.62 15.34
CA ARG A 84 31.21 4.43 14.48
C ARG A 84 31.55 5.74 13.78
N HIS A 85 32.83 6.04 13.67
CA HIS A 85 33.25 7.21 12.92
C HIS A 85 33.01 6.98 11.42
N PHE A 86 32.62 8.03 10.71
CA PHE A 86 32.26 7.93 9.29
C PHE A 86 33.40 7.37 8.43
N SER A 87 34.65 7.74 8.73
CA SER A 87 35.83 7.22 8.03
C SER A 87 35.94 5.70 8.10
N ASP A 88 35.61 5.12 9.24
CA ASP A 88 35.81 3.70 9.51
C ASP A 88 34.76 2.88 8.78
N ILE A 89 33.53 3.40 8.70
CA ILE A 89 32.44 2.80 7.93
C ILE A 89 32.82 2.70 6.45
N TRP A 90 33.39 3.76 5.86
CA TRP A 90 33.80 3.76 4.45
C TRP A 90 35.03 2.90 4.19
N ALA A 91 36.02 2.92 5.09
CA ALA A 91 37.18 2.05 4.97
C ALA A 91 36.79 0.56 4.97
N GLU A 92 35.88 0.15 5.87
CA GLU A 92 35.35 -1.21 5.88
C GLU A 92 34.58 -1.55 4.58
N PHE A 93 33.75 -0.62 4.11
CA PHE A 93 32.97 -0.81 2.89
C PHE A 93 33.86 -0.97 1.64
N ASP A 94 34.87 -0.12 1.48
CA ASP A 94 35.81 -0.18 0.36
C ASP A 94 36.65 -1.47 0.41
N ALA A 95 37.01 -1.95 1.61
CA ALA A 95 37.68 -3.23 1.77
C ALA A 95 36.79 -4.40 1.32
N VAL A 96 35.49 -4.39 1.66
CA VAL A 96 34.52 -5.40 1.18
C VAL A 96 34.40 -5.35 -0.34
N ARG A 97 34.25 -4.15 -0.93
CA ARG A 97 34.18 -4.00 -2.39
C ARG A 97 35.43 -4.53 -3.10
N SER A 98 36.62 -4.26 -2.55
CA SER A 98 37.89 -4.73 -3.10
C SER A 98 37.98 -6.26 -3.05
N ARG A 99 37.51 -6.90 -1.98
CA ARG A 99 37.44 -8.36 -1.87
C ARG A 99 36.50 -8.98 -2.90
N ILE A 100 35.33 -8.37 -3.11
CA ILE A 100 34.37 -8.85 -4.11
C ILE A 100 34.96 -8.72 -5.52
N ALA A 101 35.60 -7.59 -5.83
CA ALA A 101 36.25 -7.38 -7.12
C ALA A 101 37.38 -8.40 -7.37
N ASN A 102 38.21 -8.68 -6.37
CA ASN A 102 39.30 -9.65 -6.48
C ASN A 102 38.80 -11.10 -6.60
N ASN A 103 37.70 -11.46 -5.93
CA ASN A 103 37.11 -12.79 -6.09
C ASN A 103 36.45 -12.99 -7.47
N ALA A 104 35.90 -11.92 -8.05
CA ALA A 104 35.32 -11.98 -9.40
C ALA A 104 36.38 -12.24 -10.48
N SER A 105 37.64 -11.83 -10.25
CA SER A 105 38.76 -12.10 -11.18
C SER A 105 39.39 -13.50 -11.07
N VAL A 106 38.97 -14.35 -10.13
CA VAL A 106 39.54 -15.70 -9.91
C VAL A 106 38.66 -16.81 -10.50
N SER A 107 37.54 -16.47 -11.17
CA SER A 107 36.55 -17.45 -11.64
C SER A 107 36.59 -17.76 -13.16
N ASP A 108 37.56 -17.24 -13.90
CA ASP A 108 37.70 -17.39 -15.37
C ASP A 108 39.03 -18.07 -15.82
N GLU A 109 39.59 -18.97 -15.00
CA GLU A 109 40.68 -19.92 -15.39
C GLU A 109 40.29 -21.36 -15.04
#